data_AF-A0A941Q2M4-F1
#
_entry.id   AF-A0A941Q2M4-F1
#
_cell.length_a   1.000
_cell.length_b   1.000
_cell.length_c   1.000
_cell.angle_alpha   90.00
_cell.angle_beta   90.00
_cell.angle_gamma   90.00
#
_symmetry.space_group_name_H-M   'P 1'
#
loop_
_entity.id
_entity.type
_entity.pdbx_description
1 polymer ?
#
loop_
_entity_poly.entity_id
_entity_poly.type
_entity_poly.pdbx_seq_one_letter_code
_entity_poly.pdbx_strand_id
1 'polypeptide(L)'
;MNRILLAAAAALLAAVAHAQDRSAANKAVSPPLIVVEDKGGASALPYYRALNEQDAQSGQLTMPQPAPPIGGPVDAEAAMLPVRSARLSPGDEPRRVVRAPGLTPLFLVGDDDRSRAWLEQRRAELQAQRAVGLVVNVATPEALAALRRLVPGLMLSPASGDDLAHRLGIKHYPVLITATGIEP
;
A
#
# COMPACT_ATOMS: atom_id res chain seq x y z
N MET A 1 64.99 24.36 9.68
CA MET A 1 65.78 23.13 9.90
C MET A 1 66.19 23.08 11.36
N ASN A 2 65.72 22.10 12.12
CA ASN A 2 66.40 21.56 13.31
C ASN A 2 65.68 20.28 13.75
N ARG A 3 66.45 19.18 13.83
CA ARG A 3 66.07 17.87 14.34
C ARG A 3 66.61 17.77 15.76
N ILE A 4 65.91 17.11 16.68
CA ILE A 4 66.49 16.26 17.73
C ILE A 4 65.40 15.26 18.18
N LEU A 5 65.84 14.01 18.32
CA LEU A 5 65.10 12.80 18.70
C LEU A 5 64.95 12.68 20.23
N LEU A 6 63.91 11.97 20.70
CA LEU A 6 63.96 10.68 21.43
C LEU A 6 62.85 10.48 22.49
N ALA A 7 62.36 9.22 22.50
CA ALA A 7 61.87 8.41 23.62
C ALA A 7 60.56 8.85 24.33
N ALA A 8 59.44 8.14 24.14
CA ALA A 8 59.06 6.83 24.69
C ALA A 8 58.27 6.95 26.01
N ALA A 9 57.03 6.46 26.02
CA ALA A 9 56.43 5.68 27.12
C ALA A 9 55.01 5.25 26.73
N ALA A 10 54.79 3.94 26.76
CA ALA A 10 53.50 3.30 26.58
C ALA A 10 52.67 3.42 27.87
N ALA A 11 51.35 3.58 27.73
CA ALA A 11 50.41 3.28 28.81
C ALA A 11 49.16 2.63 28.20
N LEU A 12 49.10 1.31 28.39
CA LEU A 12 47.97 0.43 28.11
C LEU A 12 47.01 0.53 29.30
N LEU A 13 45.74 0.85 29.10
CA LEU A 13 44.72 0.70 30.15
C LEU A 13 43.73 -0.39 29.74
N ALA A 14 43.77 -1.51 30.48
CA ALA A 14 42.84 -2.61 30.37
C ALA A 14 41.53 -2.28 31.10
N ALA A 15 40.40 -2.59 30.48
CA ALA A 15 39.06 -2.50 31.04
C ALA A 15 38.65 -3.86 31.64
N VAL A 16 38.17 -3.88 32.89
CA VAL A 16 37.26 -4.93 33.41
C VAL A 16 36.28 -4.34 34.44
N ALA A 17 35.01 -4.57 34.09
CA ALA A 17 33.75 -4.60 34.83
C ALA A 17 33.70 -4.35 36.35
N HIS A 18 32.78 -3.45 36.73
CA HIS A 18 31.84 -3.73 37.81
C HIS A 18 30.41 -3.37 37.40
N ALA A 19 29.55 -4.38 37.46
CA ALA A 19 28.11 -4.28 37.33
C ALA A 19 27.56 -3.42 38.46
N GLN A 20 26.71 -2.45 38.14
CA GLN A 20 25.87 -1.76 39.12
C GLN A 20 24.42 -1.85 38.64
N ASP A 21 23.69 -2.70 39.35
CA ASP A 21 22.26 -2.63 39.55
C ASP A 21 21.84 -1.17 39.82
N ARG A 22 21.03 -0.59 38.92
CA ARG A 22 20.33 0.67 39.14
C ARG A 22 18.85 0.43 38.95
N SER A 23 18.28 -0.25 39.93
CA SER A 23 16.84 -0.23 40.18
C SER A 23 16.38 1.17 40.61
N ALA A 24 15.10 1.44 40.33
CA ALA A 24 14.32 2.64 40.60
C ALA A 24 14.59 3.87 39.72
N ALA A 25 13.89 3.91 38.57
CA ALA A 25 13.51 5.15 37.92
C ALA A 25 12.84 6.08 38.93
N ASN A 26 13.47 7.23 39.16
CA ASN A 26 13.06 8.28 40.06
C ASN A 26 11.67 8.81 39.64
N LYS A 27 10.60 8.32 40.28
CA LYS A 27 9.24 8.83 40.06
C LYS A 27 9.16 10.22 40.69
N ALA A 28 9.27 11.25 39.86
CA ALA A 28 9.12 12.63 40.30
C ALA A 28 7.79 12.79 41.05
N VAL A 29 7.87 13.03 42.36
CA VAL A 29 6.70 13.35 43.19
C VAL A 29 6.28 14.77 42.80
N SER A 30 5.16 14.88 42.10
CA SER A 30 4.55 16.17 41.82
C SER A 30 4.06 16.78 43.14
N PRO A 31 4.24 18.09 43.38
CA PRO A 31 3.72 18.72 44.58
C PRO A 31 2.19 18.56 44.66
N PRO A 32 1.61 18.45 45.88
CA PRO A 32 0.17 18.28 46.03
C PRO A 32 -0.56 19.47 45.41
N LEU A 33 -1.51 19.16 44.53
CA LEU A 33 -2.32 20.17 43.84
C LEU A 33 -3.27 20.83 44.85
N ILE A 34 -3.33 22.16 44.83
CA ILE A 34 -4.33 22.93 45.57
C ILE A 34 -5.57 23.02 44.68
N VAL A 35 -6.66 22.39 45.11
CA VAL A 35 -7.95 22.45 44.41
C VAL A 35 -8.62 23.78 44.77
N VAL A 36 -8.69 24.70 43.81
CA VAL A 36 -9.30 26.03 44.01
C VAL A 36 -10.83 25.94 44.05
N GLU A 37 -11.43 25.05 43.26
CA GLU A 37 -12.86 24.75 43.28
C GLU A 37 -13.14 23.40 42.61
N ASP A 38 -13.92 22.52 43.25
CA ASP A 38 -14.45 21.29 42.64
C ASP A 38 -15.97 21.41 42.50
N LYS A 39 -16.45 21.55 41.26
CA LYS A 39 -17.89 21.63 40.95
C LYS A 39 -18.55 20.24 40.86
N GLY A 40 -17.79 19.18 41.12
CA GLY A 40 -18.22 17.81 40.90
C GLY A 40 -18.31 17.45 39.41
N GLY A 41 -18.40 16.15 39.15
CA GLY A 41 -18.63 15.57 37.83
C GLY A 41 -18.92 14.08 37.95
N ALA A 42 -19.73 13.54 37.04
CA ALA A 42 -19.87 12.10 36.91
C ALA A 42 -18.69 11.53 36.12
N SER A 43 -18.18 10.37 36.54
CA SER A 43 -17.08 9.74 35.83
C SER A 43 -17.46 9.47 34.37
N ALA A 44 -16.60 9.86 33.43
CA ALA A 44 -16.77 9.56 32.02
C ALA A 44 -16.35 8.12 31.66
N LEU A 45 -15.85 7.34 32.64
CA LEU A 45 -15.44 5.93 32.45
C LEU A 45 -16.43 5.09 31.64
N PRO A 46 -17.77 5.20 31.85
CA PRO A 46 -18.74 4.42 31.07
C PRO A 46 -18.63 4.63 29.56
N TYR A 47 -18.26 5.84 29.12
CA TYR A 47 -18.12 6.16 27.71
C TYR A 47 -16.80 5.67 27.11
N TYR A 48 -15.73 5.54 27.91
CA TYR A 48 -14.42 5.04 27.46
C TYR A 48 -14.28 3.52 27.53
N ARG A 49 -15.10 2.82 28.31
CA ARG A 49 -15.04 1.35 28.45
C ARG A 49 -15.20 0.61 27.12
N ALA A 50 -16.00 1.14 26.20
CA ALA A 50 -16.19 0.58 24.87
C ALA A 50 -14.97 0.77 23.94
N LEU A 51 -14.06 1.69 24.28
CA LEU A 51 -12.87 2.03 23.50
C LEU A 51 -11.60 1.38 24.05
N ASN A 52 -11.65 0.86 25.29
CA ASN A 52 -10.55 0.11 25.89
C ASN A 52 -10.63 -1.37 25.50
N GLU A 53 -9.92 -1.74 24.43
CA GLU A 53 -9.78 -3.13 23.98
C GLU A 53 -9.19 -4.08 25.05
N GLN A 54 -8.50 -3.54 26.06
CA GLN A 54 -7.93 -4.30 27.18
C GLN A 54 -8.99 -4.79 28.19
N ASP A 55 -10.14 -4.11 28.30
CA ASP A 55 -11.22 -4.51 29.20
C ASP A 55 -12.09 -5.63 28.59
N ALA A 56 -12.11 -5.77 27.26
CA ALA A 56 -12.83 -6.83 26.56
C ALA A 56 -12.25 -8.24 26.82
N GLN A 57 -11.01 -8.33 27.33
CA GLN A 57 -10.37 -9.61 27.65
C GLN A 57 -10.69 -10.12 29.06
N SER A 58 -11.26 -9.28 29.92
CA SER A 58 -11.51 -9.62 31.34
C SER A 58 -13.00 -9.74 31.60
N GLY A 59 -13.58 -10.90 31.26
CA GLY A 59 -14.85 -11.34 31.84
C GLY A 59 -16.07 -11.30 30.94
N GLN A 60 -16.02 -12.03 29.83
CA GLN A 60 -17.11 -12.91 29.38
C GLN A 60 -16.55 -13.73 28.23
N LEU A 61 -16.51 -15.06 28.41
CA LEU A 61 -16.34 -15.99 27.31
C LEU A 61 -17.62 -15.93 26.46
N THR A 62 -17.80 -14.84 25.73
CA THR A 62 -18.60 -14.85 24.53
C THR A 62 -17.84 -15.79 23.62
N MET A 63 -18.37 -16.99 23.37
CA MET A 63 -17.78 -17.85 22.35
C MET A 63 -17.58 -16.96 21.12
N PRO A 64 -16.36 -16.86 20.57
CA PRO A 64 -16.18 -16.10 19.36
C PRO A 64 -17.11 -16.71 18.33
N GLN A 65 -18.18 -15.99 18.01
CA GLN A 65 -18.92 -16.19 16.78
C GLN A 65 -17.81 -16.30 15.71
N PRO A 66 -17.72 -17.39 14.93
CA PRO A 66 -16.75 -17.44 13.87
C PRO A 66 -17.02 -16.21 13.03
N ALA A 67 -16.09 -15.24 13.05
CA ALA A 67 -16.12 -14.18 12.08
C ALA A 67 -16.24 -14.90 10.72
N PRO A 68 -17.18 -14.51 9.84
CA PRO A 68 -17.16 -15.05 8.49
C PRO A 68 -15.71 -14.93 8.02
N PRO A 69 -15.09 -16.01 7.50
CA PRO A 69 -13.70 -15.97 7.12
C PRO A 69 -13.53 -14.72 6.26
N ILE A 70 -12.74 -13.77 6.75
CA ILE A 70 -12.33 -12.63 5.96
C ILE A 70 -11.56 -13.31 4.83
N GLY A 71 -12.23 -13.47 3.69
CA GLY A 71 -11.68 -14.21 2.56
C GLY A 71 -10.28 -13.69 2.27
N GLY A 72 -9.40 -14.58 1.82
CA GLY A 72 -8.04 -14.17 1.47
C GLY A 72 -8.08 -13.08 0.38
N PRO A 73 -6.96 -12.41 0.10
CA PRO A 73 -6.88 -11.39 -0.95
C PRO A 73 -7.43 -11.87 -2.31
N VAL A 74 -7.29 -13.17 -2.59
CA VAL A 74 -7.84 -13.82 -3.78
C VAL A 74 -9.36 -13.89 -3.76
N ASP A 75 -9.97 -14.18 -2.61
CA ASP A 75 -11.44 -14.25 -2.46
C ASP A 75 -12.06 -12.85 -2.58
N ALA A 76 -11.38 -11.84 -2.01
CA ALA A 76 -11.79 -10.44 -2.15
C ALA A 76 -11.74 -9.98 -3.61
N GLU A 77 -10.70 -10.35 -4.36
CA GLU A 77 -10.59 -10.03 -5.79
C GLU A 77 -11.61 -10.79 -6.63
N ALA A 78 -11.85 -12.08 -6.33
CA ALA A 78 -12.87 -12.87 -7.01
C ALA A 78 -14.28 -12.28 -6.81
N ALA A 79 -14.55 -11.68 -5.64
CA ALA A 79 -15.80 -10.98 -5.37
C ALA A 79 -15.98 -9.67 -6.18
N MET A 80 -14.91 -9.11 -6.76
CA MET A 80 -14.97 -7.94 -7.62
C MET A 80 -15.26 -8.27 -9.09
N LEU A 81 -15.29 -9.56 -9.45
CA LEU A 81 -15.53 -10.04 -10.81
C LEU A 81 -17.02 -10.39 -11.02
N PRO A 82 -17.57 -10.24 -12.23
CA PRO A 82 -16.92 -9.74 -13.44
C PRO A 82 -16.77 -8.22 -13.45
N VAL A 83 -15.64 -7.74 -14.00
CA VAL A 83 -15.45 -6.31 -14.29
C VAL A 83 -15.81 -6.06 -15.75
N ARG A 84 -16.65 -5.05 -16.01
CA ARG A 84 -16.95 -4.54 -17.35
C ARG A 84 -17.09 -3.03 -17.32
N SER A 85 -16.30 -2.34 -18.14
CA SER A 85 -16.47 -0.92 -18.40
C SER A 85 -17.48 -0.68 -19.51
N ALA A 86 -18.47 0.18 -19.25
CA ALA A 86 -19.55 0.48 -20.20
C ALA A 86 -19.12 1.44 -21.33
N ARG A 87 -18.06 2.23 -21.11
CA ARG A 87 -17.58 3.28 -22.03
C ARG A 87 -16.41 2.83 -22.92
N LEU A 88 -15.93 1.60 -22.72
CA LEU A 88 -14.73 1.08 -23.34
C LEU A 88 -15.06 -0.16 -24.17
N SER A 89 -14.49 -0.25 -25.38
CA SER A 89 -14.58 -1.43 -26.23
C SER A 89 -13.20 -1.84 -26.75
N PRO A 90 -12.99 -3.11 -27.11
CA PRO A 90 -11.80 -3.49 -27.87
C PRO A 90 -11.70 -2.67 -29.15
N GLY A 91 -10.52 -2.15 -29.47
CA GLY A 91 -10.29 -1.35 -30.67
C GLY A 91 -8.97 -0.61 -30.67
N ASP A 92 -8.73 0.16 -31.73
CA ASP A 92 -7.54 1.00 -31.86
C ASP A 92 -7.86 2.40 -31.33
N GLU A 93 -7.20 2.81 -30.24
CA GLU A 93 -7.32 4.16 -29.70
C GLU A 93 -6.35 5.11 -30.44
N PRO A 94 -6.82 6.27 -30.94
CA PRO A 94 -5.93 7.20 -31.63
C PRO A 94 -4.82 7.72 -30.72
N ARG A 95 -3.58 7.67 -31.22
CA ARG A 95 -2.42 8.28 -30.55
C ARG A 95 -2.64 9.78 -30.37
N ARG A 96 -2.43 10.27 -29.15
CA ARG A 96 -2.54 11.71 -28.81
C ARG A 96 -1.48 12.12 -27.80
N VAL A 97 -1.01 13.36 -27.91
CA VAL A 97 -0.14 13.97 -26.91
C VAL A 97 -0.99 14.49 -25.76
N VAL A 98 -0.56 14.22 -24.52
CA VAL A 98 -1.16 14.78 -23.31
C VAL A 98 -0.09 15.42 -22.45
N ARG A 99 -0.50 16.26 -21.49
CA ARG A 99 0.39 16.84 -20.48
C ARG A 99 -0.15 16.53 -19.11
N ALA A 100 0.32 15.43 -18.54
CA ALA A 100 -0.05 14.96 -17.20
C ALA A 100 1.23 14.73 -16.38
N PRO A 101 1.98 15.79 -16.03
CA PRO A 101 3.21 15.64 -15.26
C PRO A 101 2.92 14.96 -13.91
N GLY A 102 3.74 13.99 -13.53
CA GLY A 102 3.56 13.20 -12.31
C GLY A 102 2.59 12.03 -12.44
N LEU A 103 1.99 11.81 -13.62
CA LEU A 103 1.18 10.61 -13.85
C LEU A 103 2.09 9.36 -13.91
N THR A 104 1.82 8.39 -13.05
CA THR A 104 2.38 7.04 -13.16
C THR A 104 1.87 6.40 -14.45
N PRO A 105 2.74 5.86 -15.32
CA PRO A 105 2.30 5.15 -16.51
C PRO A 105 1.30 4.04 -16.17
N LEU A 106 0.20 3.98 -16.91
CA LEU A 106 -0.82 2.96 -16.70
C LEU A 106 -1.39 2.50 -18.04
N PHE A 107 -1.82 1.25 -18.11
CA PHE A 107 -2.40 0.68 -19.32
C PHE A 107 -3.75 0.04 -19.04
N LEU A 108 -4.64 0.07 -20.03
CA LEU A 108 -5.95 -0.55 -19.98
C LEU A 108 -5.97 -1.75 -20.90
N VAL A 109 -6.45 -2.89 -20.42
CA VAL A 109 -6.56 -4.14 -21.18
C VAL A 109 -7.82 -4.89 -20.79
N GLY A 110 -8.32 -5.73 -21.69
CA GLY A 110 -9.38 -6.69 -21.39
C GLY A 110 -8.90 -8.13 -21.53
N ASP A 111 -9.79 -9.07 -21.24
CA ASP A 111 -9.61 -10.49 -21.50
C ASP A 111 -10.03 -10.86 -22.93
N ASP A 112 -9.37 -10.27 -23.92
CA ASP A 112 -9.57 -10.54 -25.35
C ASP A 112 -8.24 -10.72 -26.08
N ASP A 113 -8.29 -11.35 -27.26
CA ASP A 113 -7.09 -11.70 -28.03
C ASP A 113 -6.25 -10.49 -28.42
N ARG A 114 -6.91 -9.36 -28.71
CA ARG A 114 -6.24 -8.09 -29.04
C ARG A 114 -5.41 -7.61 -27.84
N SER A 115 -6.00 -7.58 -26.66
CA SER A 115 -5.33 -7.18 -25.43
C SER A 115 -4.18 -8.12 -25.06
N ARG A 116 -4.36 -9.43 -25.26
CA ARG A 116 -3.32 -10.44 -25.02
C ARG A 116 -2.12 -10.25 -25.95
N ALA A 117 -2.36 -10.11 -27.25
CA ALA A 117 -1.31 -9.85 -28.23
C ALA A 117 -0.57 -8.53 -27.95
N TRP A 118 -1.31 -7.49 -27.57
CA TRP A 118 -0.74 -6.20 -27.21
C TRP A 118 0.19 -6.28 -25.99
N LEU A 119 -0.24 -7.00 -24.94
CA LEU A 119 0.58 -7.22 -23.73
C LEU A 119 1.88 -7.95 -24.04
N GLU A 120 1.84 -8.97 -24.90
CA GLU A 120 3.04 -9.72 -25.30
C GLU A 120 4.02 -8.84 -26.08
N GLN A 121 3.52 -8.04 -27.02
CA GLN A 121 4.33 -7.16 -27.85
C GLN A 121 4.99 -6.04 -27.03
N ARG A 122 4.27 -5.47 -26.06
CA ARG A 122 4.74 -4.31 -25.28
C ARG A 122 5.28 -4.65 -23.90
N ARG A 123 5.36 -5.92 -23.51
CA ARG A 123 5.82 -6.36 -22.18
C ARG A 123 7.09 -5.64 -21.70
N ALA A 124 8.12 -5.59 -22.54
CA ALA A 124 9.41 -4.98 -22.19
C ALA A 124 9.30 -3.47 -21.93
N GLU A 125 8.51 -2.77 -22.75
CA GLU A 125 8.23 -1.34 -22.60
C GLU A 125 7.46 -1.06 -21.31
N LEU A 126 6.38 -1.82 -21.06
CA LEU A 126 5.55 -1.68 -19.87
C LEU A 126 6.35 -1.93 -18.58
N GLN A 127 7.25 -2.91 -18.59
CA GLN A 127 8.18 -3.19 -17.48
C GLN A 127 9.19 -2.07 -17.27
N ALA A 128 9.81 -1.57 -18.34
CA ALA A 128 10.77 -0.47 -18.27
C ALA A 128 10.13 0.80 -17.69
N GLN A 129 8.87 1.07 -18.03
CA GLN A 129 8.11 2.21 -17.52
C GLN A 129 7.46 1.96 -16.15
N ARG A 130 7.56 0.73 -15.61
CA ARG A 130 6.86 0.30 -14.39
C ARG A 130 5.36 0.61 -14.43
N ALA A 131 4.76 0.35 -15.59
CA ALA A 131 3.37 0.71 -15.82
C ALA A 131 2.41 -0.16 -15.00
N VAL A 132 1.32 0.44 -14.52
CA VAL A 132 0.26 -0.26 -13.79
C VAL A 132 -0.85 -0.69 -14.74
N GLY A 133 -1.27 -1.94 -14.68
CA GLY A 133 -2.33 -2.50 -15.52
C GLY A 133 -3.69 -2.46 -14.86
N LEU A 134 -4.67 -1.88 -15.55
CA LEU A 134 -6.09 -1.99 -15.21
C LEU A 134 -6.75 -2.96 -16.18
N VAL A 135 -7.39 -4.00 -15.64
CA VAL A 135 -8.17 -4.95 -16.43
C VAL A 135 -9.63 -4.51 -16.43
N VAL A 136 -10.02 -3.87 -17.54
CA VAL A 136 -11.31 -3.15 -17.67
C VAL A 136 -12.46 -4.03 -18.16
N ASN A 137 -12.14 -5.23 -18.62
CA ASN A 137 -13.11 -6.23 -19.04
C ASN A 137 -12.56 -7.63 -18.74
N VAL A 138 -13.06 -8.29 -17.70
CA VAL A 138 -12.65 -9.65 -17.32
C VAL A 138 -13.77 -10.35 -16.57
N ALA A 139 -14.06 -11.59 -16.97
CA ALA A 139 -15.20 -12.32 -16.44
C ALA A 139 -14.86 -13.17 -15.20
N THR A 140 -13.68 -13.79 -15.17
CA THR A 140 -13.36 -14.81 -14.15
C THR A 140 -11.95 -14.65 -13.56
N PRO A 141 -11.69 -15.19 -12.35
CA PRO A 141 -10.37 -15.15 -11.74
C PRO A 141 -9.29 -15.84 -12.60
N GLU A 142 -9.64 -16.91 -13.30
CA GLU A 142 -8.72 -17.69 -14.15
C GLU A 142 -8.25 -16.87 -15.35
N ALA A 143 -9.16 -16.10 -15.95
CA ALA A 143 -8.87 -15.16 -17.02
C ALA A 143 -7.90 -14.06 -16.55
N LEU A 144 -8.16 -13.46 -15.38
CA LEU A 144 -7.27 -12.47 -14.79
C LEU A 144 -5.87 -13.07 -14.50
N ALA A 145 -5.82 -14.28 -13.95
CA ALA A 145 -4.58 -15.00 -13.71
C ALA A 145 -3.83 -15.32 -15.03
N ALA A 146 -4.56 -15.58 -16.12
CA ALA A 146 -3.97 -15.78 -17.44
C ALA A 146 -3.30 -14.50 -17.97
N LEU A 147 -3.95 -13.35 -17.83
CA LEU A 147 -3.37 -12.06 -18.20
C LEU A 147 -2.10 -11.75 -17.39
N ARG A 148 -2.10 -12.02 -16.08
CA ARG A 148 -0.90 -11.84 -15.23
C ARG A 148 0.28 -12.69 -15.64
N ARG A 149 0.04 -13.92 -16.11
CA ARG A 149 1.10 -14.80 -16.66
C ARG A 149 1.73 -14.23 -17.94
N LEU A 150 1.02 -13.41 -18.70
CA LEU A 150 1.54 -12.75 -19.90
C LEU A 150 2.46 -11.57 -19.58
N VAL A 151 2.51 -11.07 -18.34
CA VAL A 151 3.35 -9.92 -17.98
C VAL A 151 3.86 -10.07 -16.54
N PRO A 152 4.72 -11.07 -16.26
CA PRO A 152 5.24 -11.29 -14.92
C PRO A 152 6.00 -10.04 -14.43
N GLY A 153 5.75 -9.66 -13.18
CA GLY A 153 6.37 -8.49 -12.55
C GLY A 153 5.63 -7.15 -12.77
N LEU A 154 4.57 -7.12 -13.58
CA LEU A 154 3.66 -5.98 -13.65
C LEU A 154 2.46 -6.18 -12.72
N MET A 155 1.99 -5.10 -12.10
CA MET A 155 0.78 -5.12 -11.30
C MET A 155 -0.43 -5.01 -12.22
N LEU A 156 -1.32 -6.00 -12.20
CA LEU A 156 -2.61 -5.99 -12.90
C LEU A 156 -3.73 -6.09 -11.88
N SER A 157 -4.66 -5.14 -11.90
CA SER A 157 -5.82 -5.10 -11.01
C SER A 157 -7.12 -5.01 -11.83
N PRO A 158 -8.15 -5.82 -11.51
CA PRO A 158 -9.45 -5.69 -12.14
C PRO A 158 -10.16 -4.43 -11.61
N ALA A 159 -10.52 -3.51 -12.50
CA ALA A 159 -11.20 -2.27 -12.15
C ALA A 159 -11.92 -1.67 -13.35
N SER A 160 -13.05 -0.98 -13.12
CA SER A 160 -13.69 -0.24 -14.22
C SER A 160 -12.83 0.95 -14.64
N GLY A 161 -12.58 1.06 -15.94
CA GLY A 161 -11.96 2.22 -16.58
C GLY A 161 -12.92 3.33 -16.97
N ASP A 162 -14.20 3.28 -16.60
CA ASP A 162 -15.21 4.24 -17.09
C ASP A 162 -14.91 5.71 -16.74
N ASP A 163 -14.45 5.96 -15.52
CA ASP A 163 -14.08 7.32 -15.09
C ASP A 163 -12.87 7.85 -15.85
N LEU A 164 -11.88 6.97 -16.08
CA LEU A 164 -10.69 7.31 -16.85
C LEU A 164 -11.03 7.54 -18.32
N ALA A 165 -11.87 6.68 -18.91
CA ALA A 165 -12.40 6.81 -20.26
C ALA A 165 -13.12 8.14 -20.44
N HIS A 166 -13.97 8.51 -19.50
CA HIS A 166 -14.69 9.78 -19.53
C HIS A 166 -13.76 10.99 -19.43
N ARG A 167 -12.80 10.97 -18.49
CA ARG A 167 -11.87 12.10 -18.25
C ARG A 167 -10.87 12.31 -19.37
N LEU A 168 -10.37 11.22 -19.96
CA LEU A 168 -9.34 11.28 -21.01
C LEU A 168 -9.92 11.18 -22.42
N GLY A 169 -11.23 10.99 -22.56
CA GLY A 169 -11.90 10.81 -23.86
C GLY A 169 -11.44 9.55 -24.60
N ILE A 170 -11.04 8.52 -23.86
CA ILE A 170 -10.64 7.22 -24.38
C ILE A 170 -11.90 6.40 -24.62
N LYS A 171 -11.97 5.72 -25.77
CA LYS A 171 -13.11 4.87 -26.16
C LYS A 171 -12.69 3.43 -26.36
N HIS A 172 -11.43 3.21 -26.69
CA HIS A 172 -10.92 1.90 -27.05
C HIS A 172 -9.77 1.47 -26.15
N TYR A 173 -9.66 0.16 -26.00
CA TYR A 173 -8.54 -0.52 -25.38
C TYR A 173 -8.09 -1.68 -26.30
N PRO A 174 -6.85 -2.18 -26.21
CA PRO A 174 -5.82 -1.82 -25.24
C PRO A 174 -5.18 -0.44 -25.50
N VAL A 175 -4.64 0.18 -24.46
CA VAL A 175 -3.99 1.51 -24.55
C VAL A 175 -2.98 1.71 -23.41
N LEU A 176 -1.87 2.38 -23.70
CA LEU A 176 -0.90 2.88 -22.73
C LEU A 176 -1.08 4.40 -22.54
N ILE A 177 -1.14 4.83 -21.29
CA ILE A 177 -1.29 6.23 -20.89
C ILE A 177 -0.08 6.61 -20.06
N THR A 178 0.64 7.64 -20.50
CA THR A 178 1.84 8.16 -19.85
C THR A 178 1.67 9.66 -19.55
N ALA A 179 2.65 10.25 -18.85
CA ALA A 179 2.65 11.68 -18.59
C ALA A 179 2.67 12.55 -19.86
N THR A 180 3.08 11.99 -21.00
CA THR A 180 3.30 12.70 -22.27
C THR A 180 2.37 12.27 -23.40
N GLY A 181 1.72 11.11 -23.30
CA GLY A 181 0.92 10.59 -24.41
C GLY A 181 -0.09 9.51 -24.02
N ILE A 182 -1.06 9.33 -24.92
CA ILE A 182 -1.93 8.17 -24.99
C ILE A 182 -1.58 7.44 -26.28
N GLU A 183 -1.25 6.15 -26.18
CA GLU A 183 -0.76 5.34 -27.28
C GLU A 183 -1.49 3.98 -27.35
N PRO A 184 -1.86 3.53 -28.56
CA PRO A 184 -2.55 2.24 -28.75
C PRO A 184 -1.66 1.04 -28.53
#